data_AF-F4WYH6-F1
#
_entry.id   AF-F4WYH6-F1
#
_cell.length_a   1.000
_cell.length_b   1.000
_cell.length_c   1.000
_cell.angle_alpha   90.00
_cell.angle_beta   90.00
_cell.angle_gamma   90.00
#
_symmetry.space_group_name_H-M   'P 1'
#
loop_
_entity.id
_entity.type
_entity.pdbx_description
1 polymer ?
#
loop_
_entity_poly.entity_id
_entity_poly.type
_entity_poly.pdbx_seq_one_letter_code
_entity_poly.pdbx_strand_id
1 'polypeptide(L)' 'MSVYKPNFRHLREVLIFCFNMKKSAAEVHPMLSNTYGEAAISKRTCREWFQRFKNGDFDVESP' A
#
# COMPACT_ATOMS: atom_id res chain seq x y z
N MET A 1 -16.89 -0.69 -3.86
CA MET A 1 -15.90 -1.41 -3.02
C MET A 1 -15.91 -2.88 -3.43
N SER A 2 -14.74 -3.49 -3.56
CA SER A 2 -14.60 -4.91 -3.88
C SER A 2 -15.09 -5.78 -2.72
N VAL A 3 -15.66 -6.96 -3.03
CA VAL A 3 -16.00 -8.00 -2.05
C VAL A 3 -14.74 -8.67 -1.49
N TYR A 4 -13.63 -8.56 -2.21
CA TYR A 4 -12.34 -9.11 -1.83
C TYR A 4 -11.71 -8.30 -0.69
N LYS A 5 -11.42 -8.98 0.42
CA LYS A 5 -10.65 -8.43 1.54
C LYS A 5 -9.17 -8.80 1.38
N PRO A 6 -8.29 -7.84 1.06
CA PRO A 6 -6.88 -8.13 0.92
C PRO A 6 -6.25 -8.46 2.28
N ASN A 7 -5.28 -9.37 2.29
CA ASN A 7 -4.40 -9.54 3.43
C ASN A 7 -3.24 -8.53 3.37
N PHE A 8 -2.44 -8.46 4.46
CA PHE A 8 -1.32 -7.51 4.53
C PHE A 8 -0.26 -7.74 3.46
N ARG A 9 0.02 -9.00 3.10
CA ARG A 9 0.99 -9.33 2.05
C ARG A 9 0.54 -8.76 0.70
N HIS A 10 -0.72 -9.00 0.32
CA HIS A 10 -1.31 -8.47 -0.91
C HIS A 10 -1.25 -6.94 -0.93
N LEU A 11 -1.59 -6.28 0.18
CA LEU A 11 -1.49 -4.82 0.27
C LEU A 11 -0.05 -4.33 0.04
N ARG A 12 0.96 -5.00 0.61
CA ARG A 12 2.38 -4.66 0.41
C ARG A 12 2.79 -4.81 -1.06
N GLU A 13 2.43 -5.93 -1.69
CA GLU A 13 2.70 -6.17 -3.12
C GLU A 13 2.08 -5.08 -4.01
N VAL A 14 0.84 -4.67 -3.71
CA VAL A 14 0.18 -3.56 -4.42
C VAL A 14 0.89 -2.22 -4.17
N LEU A 15 1.31 -1.93 -2.93
CA LEU A 15 2.06 -0.70 -2.63
C LEU A 15 3.40 -0.66 -3.37
N ILE A 16 4.13 -1.78 -3.47
CA ILE A 16 5.37 -1.90 -4.24
C ILE A 16 5.11 -1.65 -5.72
N PHE A 17 4.05 -2.26 -6.27
CA PHE A 17 3.63 -2.03 -7.65
C PHE A 17 3.36 -0.54 -7.91
N CYS A 18 2.57 0.12 -7.06
CA CYS A 18 2.29 1.55 -7.20
C CYS A 18 3.54 2.42 -7.04
N PHE A 19 4.45 2.07 -6.12
CA PHE A 19 5.72 2.77 -5.95
C PHE A 19 6.59 2.69 -7.20
N ASN A 20 6.67 1.51 -7.83
CA ASN A 20 7.40 1.33 -9.09
C ASN A 20 6.77 2.10 -10.25
N MET A 21 5.44 2.30 -10.24
CA MET A 21 4.73 3.21 -11.14
C MET A 21 4.95 4.70 -10.86
N LYS A 22 5.85 5.04 -9.92
CA LYS A 22 6.15 6.43 -9.50
C LYS A 22 4.96 7.17 -8.90
N LYS A 23 3.96 6.44 -8.40
CA LYS A 23 2.86 7.05 -7.64
C LYS A 23 3.33 7.53 -6.28
N SER A 24 2.65 8.52 -5.73
CA SER A 24 2.87 9.00 -4.36
C SER A 24 1.93 8.29 -3.37
N ALA A 25 2.32 8.23 -2.09
CA ALA A 25 1.46 7.70 -1.03
C ALA A 25 0.11 8.44 -0.95
N ALA A 26 0.09 9.73 -1.31
CA ALA A 26 -1.11 10.56 -1.35
C ALA A 26 -2.08 10.17 -2.48
N GLU A 27 -1.58 9.66 -3.61
CA GLU A 27 -2.42 9.10 -4.69
C GLU A 27 -2.87 7.68 -4.37
N VAL A 28 -2.00 6.89 -3.73
CA VAL A 28 -2.25 5.45 -3.53
C VAL A 28 -3.24 5.19 -2.40
N HIS A 29 -3.19 5.95 -1.30
CA HIS A 29 -4.16 5.78 -0.22
C HIS A 29 -5.64 5.88 -0.67
N PRO A 30 -6.08 6.95 -1.36
CA PRO A 30 -7.48 7.04 -1.82
C PRO A 30 -7.82 5.96 -2.85
N MET A 31 -6.88 5.57 -3.71
CA MET A 31 -7.07 4.46 -4.65
C MET A 31 -7.37 3.14 -3.92
N LEU A 32 -6.56 2.80 -2.91
CA LEU A 32 -6.75 1.59 -2.11
C LEU A 32 -8.02 1.65 -1.27
N SER A 33 -8.34 2.81 -0.70
CA SER A 33 -9.58 3.02 0.07
C SER A 33 -10.83 2.84 -0.80
N ASN A 34 -10.80 3.32 -2.04
CA ASN A 34 -11.90 3.17 -2.99
C ASN A 34 -12.07 1.71 -3.46
N THR A 35 -10.95 1.00 -3.69
CA THR A 35 -10.96 -0.38 -4.19
C THR A 35 -11.32 -1.38 -3.10
N TYR A 36 -10.68 -1.32 -1.93
CA TYR A 36 -10.77 -2.34 -0.87
C TYR A 36 -11.54 -1.89 0.38
N GLY A 37 -11.95 -0.61 0.45
CA GLY A 37 -12.63 -0.01 1.59
C GLY A 37 -11.70 0.85 2.45
N GLU A 38 -12.27 1.81 3.18
CA GLU A 38 -11.49 2.78 3.98
C GLU A 38 -10.61 2.14 5.06
N ALA A 39 -10.99 0.95 5.54
CA ALA A 39 -10.23 0.21 6.55
C ALA A 39 -9.09 -0.64 5.96
N ALA A 40 -8.85 -0.61 4.64
CA ALA A 40 -7.85 -1.47 4.01
C ALA A 40 -6.41 -1.10 4.42
N ILE A 41 -6.07 0.18 4.46
CA ILE A 41 -4.76 0.66 4.93
C ILE A 41 -4.87 2.09 5.44
N SER A 42 -4.26 2.38 6.58
CA SER A 42 -4.23 3.75 7.11
C SER A 42 -3.30 4.65 6.29
N LYS A 43 -3.59 5.97 6.25
CA LYS A 43 -2.68 6.98 5.65
C LYS A 43 -1.26 6.89 6.21
N ARG A 44 -1.14 6.66 7.51
CA ARG A 44 0.14 6.54 8.21
C ARG A 44 0.92 5.33 7.71
N THR A 45 0.29 4.16 7.70
CA THR A 45 0.91 2.90 7.24
C THR A 45 1.33 3.01 5.78
N CYS A 46 0.50 3.58 4.91
CA CYS A 46 0.85 3.83 3.51
C CYS A 46 2.11 4.70 3.40
N ARG A 47 2.20 5.80 4.16
CA ARG A 47 3.38 6.68 4.17
C ARG A 47 4.63 5.97 4.68
N GLU A 48 4.53 5.20 5.75
CA GLU A 48 5.66 4.45 6.34
C GLU A 48 6.25 3.45 5.34
N TRP A 49 5.41 2.65 4.67
CA TRP A 49 5.88 1.75 3.61
C TRP A 49 6.56 2.47 2.46
N PHE A 50 5.99 3.58 2.01
CA PHE A 50 6.60 4.40 0.96
C PHE A 50 7.96 4.96 1.37
N GLN A 51 8.20 5.23 2.65
CA GLN A 51 9.54 5.60 3.14
C GLN A 51 10.50 4.41 3.13
N ARG A 52 10.05 3.21 3.52
CA ARG A 52 10.86 1.99 3.44
C ARG A 52 11.30 1.69 2.00
N PHE A 53 10.39 1.77 1.04
CA PHE A 53 10.71 1.56 -0.38
C PHE A 53 11.74 2.55 -0.92
N LYS A 54 11.70 3.82 -0.47
CA LYS A 54 12.73 4.81 -0.83
C LYS A 54 14.11 4.45 -0.29
N ASN A 55 14.17 3.72 0.81
CA ASN A 55 15.40 3.22 1.41
C ASN A 55 15.83 1.86 0.84
N GLY A 56 15.11 1.33 -0.17
CA GLY A 56 15.42 0.05 -0.81
C GLY A 56 14.88 -1.17 -0.06
N ASP A 57 14.08 -0.98 0.98
CA ASP A 57 13.48 -2.07 1.76
C ASP A 57 12.13 -2.47 1.15
N PHE A 58 12.14 -3.59 0.42
CA PHE A 58 10.97 -4.16 -0.27
C PHE A 58 10.50 -5.48 0.35
N ASP A 59 10.94 -5.79 1.57
CA ASP A 59 10.55 -7.04 2.21
C ASP A 59 9.04 -7.06 2.52
N VAL A 60 8.32 -7.94 1.82
CA VAL A 60 6.88 -8.14 1.96
C VAL A 60 6.51 -8.99 3.16
N GLU A 61 7.48 -9.63 3.82
CA GLU A 61 7.28 -10.53 4.96
C GLU A 61 7.68 -9.93 6.32
N SER A 62 8.25 -8.72 6.34
CA SER A 62 8.62 -8.03 7.58
C SER A 62 7.45 -8.01 8.59
N PRO A 63 7.64 -8.48 9.84
CA PRO A 63 6.56 -8.53 10.84
C PRO A 63 5.91 -7.17 11.10
#